data_AF-A0A3P6DZZ6-F1
#
_entry.id   AF-A0A3P6DZZ6-F1
#
_cell.length_a   1.000
_cell.length_b   1.000
_cell.length_c   1.000
_cell.angle_alpha   90.00
_cell.angle_beta   90.00
_cell.angle_gamma   90.00
#
_symmetry.space_group_name_H-M   'P 1'
#
loop_
_entity.id
_entity.type
_entity.pdbx_description
1 polymer ?
#
loop_
_entity_poly.entity_id
_entity_poly.type
_entity_poly.pdbx_seq_one_letter_code
_entity_poly.pdbx_strand_id
1 'polypeptide(L)'
;MTNNGGIPSRCWCGKGIVTYVSKTEENPYRRFFRCEIGLQRKKEQHLFKWVNEDLLDEIERMHEQQSIMAEEIEDLRSSLKKTVEEVVIKHKNSEDDFRLLCFYGVSAWDFHQIEFPT
;
A
#
# COMPACT_ATOMS: atom_id res chain seq x y z
N MET A 1 2.24 -0.59 -24.88
CA MET A 1 2.04 -1.91 -24.25
C MET A 1 2.44 -1.74 -22.80
N THR A 2 1.47 -1.67 -21.88
CA THR A 2 1.72 -1.34 -20.47
C THR A 2 2.45 -2.50 -19.82
N ASN A 3 3.72 -2.25 -19.48
CA ASN A 3 4.61 -3.17 -18.80
C ASN A 3 4.20 -3.25 -17.32
N ASN A 4 3.05 -3.88 -17.06
CA ASN A 4 2.63 -4.23 -15.70
C ASN A 4 3.42 -5.49 -15.36
N GLY A 5 4.41 -5.39 -14.48
CA GLY A 5 5.53 -6.33 -14.28
C GLY A 5 5.21 -7.79 -13.88
N GLY A 6 3.97 -8.26 -14.06
CA GLY A 6 3.59 -9.65 -13.89
C GLY A 6 3.57 -10.45 -15.20
N ILE A 7 3.62 -11.77 -15.10
CA ILE A 7 3.41 -12.66 -16.25
C ILE A 7 1.95 -12.51 -16.69
N PRO A 8 1.69 -12.12 -17.95
CA PRO A 8 0.33 -12.03 -18.44
C PRO A 8 -0.30 -13.43 -18.50
N SER A 9 -1.58 -13.54 -18.13
CA SER A 9 -2.31 -14.81 -18.16
C SER A 9 -2.46 -15.39 -19.57
N ARG A 10 -2.30 -14.55 -20.60
CA ARG A 10 -2.36 -14.93 -22.02
C ARG A 10 -1.20 -14.33 -22.81
N CYS A 11 -0.69 -15.09 -23.75
CA CYS A 11 0.27 -14.61 -24.75
C CYS A 11 -0.43 -13.67 -25.74
N TRP A 12 0.34 -12.85 -26.45
CA TRP A 12 -0.15 -11.99 -27.54
C TRP A 12 -0.89 -12.75 -28.66
N CYS A 13 -0.68 -14.06 -28.80
CA CYS A 13 -1.41 -14.92 -29.74
C CYS A 13 -2.79 -15.40 -29.23
N GLY A 14 -3.21 -14.93 -28.05
CA GLY A 14 -4.51 -15.27 -27.43
C GLY A 14 -4.53 -16.59 -26.66
N LYS A 15 -3.44 -17.36 -26.66
CA LYS A 15 -3.32 -18.64 -25.94
C LYS A 15 -2.80 -18.47 -24.52
N GLY A 16 -3.11 -19.46 -23.69
CA GLY A 16 -2.66 -19.48 -22.30
C GLY A 16 -1.14 -19.62 -22.17
N ILE A 17 -0.61 -19.12 -21.07
CA ILE A 17 0.77 -19.37 -20.63
C ILE A 17 0.77 -20.60 -19.72
N VAL A 18 1.69 -21.54 -19.99
CA VAL A 18 1.82 -22.80 -19.26
C VAL A 18 3.21 -22.87 -18.63
N THR A 19 3.32 -23.49 -17.45
CA THR A 19 4.60 -23.73 -16.78
C THR A 19 5.21 -25.03 -17.28
N TYR A 20 6.47 -24.96 -17.72
CA TYR A 20 7.25 -26.12 -18.16
C TYR A 20 8.46 -26.33 -17.26
N VAL A 21 8.99 -27.55 -17.28
CA VAL A 21 10.23 -27.93 -16.59
C VAL A 21 11.30 -28.18 -17.64
N SER A 22 12.43 -27.49 -17.49
CA SER A 22 13.62 -27.71 -18.31
C SER A 22 14.19 -29.10 -18.04
N LYS A 23 14.48 -29.83 -19.13
CA LYS A 23 15.17 -31.12 -19.13
C LYS A 23 16.56 -31.04 -19.74
N THR A 24 17.07 -29.85 -20.00
CA THR A 24 18.41 -29.66 -20.58
C THR A 24 19.49 -29.95 -19.55
N GLU A 25 20.62 -30.52 -19.99
CA GLU A 25 21.77 -30.84 -19.11
C GLU A 25 22.38 -29.58 -18.48
N GLU A 26 22.30 -28.43 -19.15
CA GLU A 26 22.79 -27.15 -18.62
C GLU A 26 21.90 -26.55 -17.53
N ASN A 27 20.60 -26.86 -17.54
CA ASN A 27 19.63 -26.30 -16.60
C ASN A 27 18.58 -27.36 -16.19
N PRO A 28 19.00 -28.40 -15.45
CA PRO A 28 18.10 -29.47 -15.06
C PRO A 28 17.06 -28.97 -14.05
N TYR A 29 15.80 -29.37 -14.25
CA TYR A 29 14.66 -29.10 -13.35
C TYR A 29 14.25 -27.62 -13.18
N ARG A 30 14.85 -26.68 -13.91
CA ARG A 30 14.47 -25.25 -13.84
C ARG A 30 13.11 -25.01 -14.50
N ARG A 31 12.20 -24.30 -13.84
CA ARG A 31 10.85 -24.02 -14.36
C ARG A 31 10.81 -22.73 -15.16
N PHE A 32 10.04 -22.70 -16.25
CA PHE A 32 9.81 -21.50 -17.07
C PHE A 32 8.36 -21.39 -17.54
N PHE A 33 7.91 -20.17 -17.75
CA PHE A 33 6.63 -19.84 -18.36
C PHE A 33 6.79 -19.75 -19.88
N ARG A 34 5.91 -20.42 -20.62
CA ARG A 34 5.88 -20.32 -22.09
C ARG A 34 4.46 -20.42 -22.62
N CYS A 35 4.22 -19.76 -23.75
CA CYS A 35 2.97 -19.95 -24.50
C CYS A 35 2.77 -21.41 -24.94
N GLU A 36 1.55 -21.92 -24.80
CA GLU A 36 1.15 -23.28 -25.19
C GLU A 36 1.55 -23.63 -26.64
N ILE A 37 1.24 -22.76 -27.60
CA ILE A 37 1.56 -22.98 -29.02
C ILE A 37 3.01 -22.62 -29.36
N GLY A 38 3.72 -21.91 -28.49
CA GLY A 38 5.09 -21.46 -28.77
C GLY A 38 6.11 -22.59 -28.89
N LEU A 39 5.79 -23.79 -28.41
CA LEU A 39 6.56 -25.01 -28.65
C LEU A 39 6.39 -25.54 -30.09
N GLN A 40 5.19 -25.40 -30.64
CA GLN A 40 4.83 -25.87 -31.99
C GLN A 40 5.28 -24.87 -33.05
N ARG A 41 5.19 -23.56 -32.74
CA ARG A 41 5.55 -22.46 -33.64
C ARG A 41 6.85 -21.81 -33.21
N LYS A 42 7.97 -22.49 -33.45
CA LYS A 42 9.32 -21.96 -33.15
C LYS A 42 9.71 -20.71 -33.95
N LYS A 43 8.99 -20.42 -35.06
CA LYS A 43 9.24 -19.24 -35.91
C LYS A 43 8.66 -17.94 -35.34
N GLU A 44 7.67 -18.04 -34.45
CA GLU A 44 7.02 -16.87 -33.84
C GLU A 44 7.64 -16.60 -32.46
N GLN A 45 7.95 -15.35 -32.16
CA GLN A 45 8.45 -14.95 -30.84
C GLN A 45 7.29 -14.90 -29.83
N HIS A 46 7.03 -16.04 -29.20
CA HIS A 46 6.08 -16.15 -28.10
C HIS A 46 6.73 -15.87 -26.74
N LEU A 47 5.90 -15.58 -25.74
CA LEU A 47 6.36 -15.34 -24.36
C LEU A 47 7.18 -16.52 -23.84
N PHE A 48 8.36 -16.21 -23.32
CA PHE A 48 9.26 -17.10 -22.60
C PHE A 48 9.90 -16.31 -21.46
N LYS A 49 9.71 -16.75 -20.21
CA LYS A 49 10.38 -16.16 -19.04
C LYS A 49 10.62 -17.22 -17.96
N TRP A 50 11.71 -17.08 -17.21
CA TRP A 50 12.05 -18.01 -16.14
C TRP A 50 11.26 -17.72 -14.87
N VAL A 51 10.75 -18.75 -14.21
CA VAL A 51 9.91 -18.61 -13.00
C VAL A 51 10.66 -17.89 -11.87
N ASN A 52 11.95 -18.20 -11.70
CA ASN A 52 12.74 -17.62 -10.60
C ASN A 52 12.98 -16.12 -10.79
N GLU A 53 13.19 -15.68 -12.02
CA GLU A 53 13.38 -14.25 -12.33
C GLU A 53 12.08 -13.48 -12.10
N ASP A 54 10.95 -14.03 -12.54
CA ASP A 54 9.63 -13.46 -12.25
C ASP A 54 9.34 -13.35 -10.75
N LEU A 55 9.71 -14.37 -9.97
CA LEU A 55 9.48 -14.36 -8.52
C LEU A 55 10.35 -13.33 -7.81
N LEU A 56 11.61 -13.17 -8.24
CA LEU A 56 12.51 -12.15 -7.70
C LEU A 56 12.01 -10.74 -8.01
N ASP A 57 11.59 -10.49 -9.26
CA ASP A 57 11.01 -9.21 -9.67
C ASP A 57 9.75 -8.87 -8.84
N GLU A 58 8.91 -9.86 -8.53
CA GLU A 58 7.72 -9.66 -7.70
C GLU A 58 8.08 -9.37 -6.24
N ILE A 59 9.04 -10.10 -5.66
CA ILE A 59 9.51 -9.87 -4.29
C ILE A 59 10.10 -8.46 -4.15
N GLU A 60 10.88 -8.01 -5.12
CA GLU A 60 11.48 -6.66 -5.10
C GLU A 60 10.41 -5.57 -5.13
N ARG A 61 9.39 -5.71 -6.00
CA ARG A 61 8.24 -4.79 -6.01
C ARG A 61 7.45 -4.82 -4.71
N MET A 62 7.23 -6.00 -4.14
CA MET A 62 6.55 -6.12 -2.85
C MET A 62 7.33 -5.41 -1.74
N HIS A 63 8.66 -5.48 -1.77
CA HIS A 63 9.51 -4.74 -0.83
C HIS A 63 9.39 -3.22 -1.01
N GLU A 64 9.39 -2.74 -2.26
CA GLU A 64 9.20 -1.31 -2.55
C GLU A 64 7.83 -0.83 -2.05
N GLN A 65 6.76 -1.55 -2.38
CA GLN A 65 5.40 -1.26 -1.88
C GLN A 65 5.36 -1.26 -0.35
N GLN A 66 6.05 -2.21 0.30
CA GLN A 66 6.10 -2.29 1.75
C GLN A 66 6.82 -1.09 2.37
N SER A 67 7.89 -0.60 1.76
CA SER A 67 8.59 0.61 2.23
C SER A 67 7.70 1.85 2.17
N ILE A 68 6.96 2.04 1.06
CA ILE A 68 6.03 3.16 0.89
C ILE A 68 4.91 3.08 1.94
N MET A 69 4.29 1.92 2.12
CA MET A 69 3.25 1.74 3.14
C MET A 69 3.77 1.99 4.56
N ALA A 70 5.02 1.62 4.86
CA ALA A 70 5.61 1.88 6.16
C ALA A 70 5.81 3.38 6.42
N GLU A 71 6.24 4.13 5.41
CA GLU A 71 6.38 5.59 5.46
C GLU A 71 5.02 6.27 5.67
N GLU A 72 4.00 5.90 4.88
CA GLU A 72 2.64 6.44 5.02
C GLU A 72 2.04 6.18 6.41
N ILE A 73 2.26 4.98 6.98
CA ILE A 73 1.81 4.65 8.34
C ILE A 73 2.51 5.54 9.37
N GLU A 74 3.81 5.80 9.21
CA GLU A 74 4.56 6.63 10.14
C GLU A 74 4.11 8.10 10.08
N ASP A 75 3.83 8.61 8.88
CA ASP A 75 3.30 9.95 8.67
C ASP A 75 1.90 10.12 9.24
N LEU A 76 1.02 9.13 9.06
CA LEU A 76 -0.30 9.10 9.66
C LEU A 76 -0.21 9.05 11.19
N ARG A 77 0.70 8.25 11.75
CA ARG A 77 0.96 8.19 13.20
C ARG A 77 1.43 9.53 13.75
N SER A 78 2.37 10.19 13.07
CA SER A 78 2.88 11.51 13.44
C SER A 78 1.78 12.57 13.42
N SER A 79 0.97 12.57 12.35
CA SER A 79 -0.16 13.50 12.20
C SER A 79 -1.22 13.27 13.27
N LEU A 80 -1.57 12.01 13.54
CA LEU A 80 -2.53 11.64 14.59
C LEU A 80 -2.02 12.04 15.98
N LYS A 81 -0.72 11.87 16.26
CA LYS A 81 -0.15 12.27 17.55
C LYS A 81 -0.32 13.77 17.80
N LYS A 82 -0.07 14.60 16.78
CA LYS A 82 -0.26 16.07 16.87
C LYS A 82 -1.71 16.44 17.13
N THR A 83 -2.66 15.85 16.40
CA THR A 83 -4.08 16.17 16.59
C THR A 83 -4.59 15.73 17.97
N VAL A 84 -4.11 14.58 18.47
CA VAL A 84 -4.42 14.14 19.84
C VAL A 84 -3.84 15.10 20.88
N GLU A 85 -2.59 15.54 20.72
CA GLU A 85 -1.97 16.53 21.62
C GLU A 85 -2.75 17.85 21.63
N GLU A 86 -3.15 18.36 20.47
CA GLU A 86 -3.97 19.58 20.36
C GLU A 86 -5.34 19.42 21.06
N VAL A 87 -6.01 18.27 20.87
CA VAL A 87 -7.29 17.99 21.52
C VAL A 87 -7.13 17.91 23.04
N VAL A 88 -6.07 17.27 23.53
CA VAL A 88 -5.78 17.17 24.98
C VAL A 88 -5.51 18.54 25.59
N ILE A 89 -4.76 19.41 24.90
CA ILE A 89 -4.49 20.78 25.37
C ILE A 89 -5.79 21.58 25.43
N LYS A 90 -6.63 21.51 24.39
CA LYS A 90 -7.93 22.19 24.37
C LYS A 90 -8.85 21.74 25.51
N HIS A 91 -8.90 20.44 25.80
CA HIS A 91 -9.68 19.91 26.92
C HIS A 91 -9.17 20.43 28.26
N LYS A 92 -7.85 20.39 28.51
CA LYS A 92 -7.25 20.94 29.74
C LYS A 92 -7.52 22.42 29.91
N ASN A 93 -7.34 23.21 28.85
CA ASN A 93 -7.62 24.65 28.89
C ASN A 93 -9.09 24.92 29.21
N SER A 94 -10.02 24.13 28.66
CA SER A 94 -11.44 24.22 28.99
C SER A 94 -11.70 23.86 30.46
N GLU A 95 -11.10 22.79 30.98
CA GLU A 95 -11.21 22.40 32.40
C GLU A 95 -10.69 23.49 33.34
N ASP A 96 -9.55 24.11 33.00
CA ASP A 96 -8.97 25.19 33.78
C ASP A 96 -9.83 26.47 33.72
N ASP A 97 -10.43 26.78 32.57
CA ASP A 97 -11.38 27.90 32.41
C ASP A 97 -12.66 27.68 33.24
N PHE A 98 -13.23 26.48 33.21
CA PHE A 98 -14.36 26.10 34.07
C PHE A 98 -14.01 26.22 35.56
N ARG A 99 -12.81 25.77 35.97
CA ARG A 99 -12.34 25.92 37.35
C ARG A 99 -12.20 27.38 37.76
N LEU A 100 -11.68 28.23 36.87
CA LEU A 100 -11.53 29.65 37.11
C LEU A 100 -12.90 30.33 37.31
N LEU A 101 -13.87 30.03 36.44
CA LEU A 101 -15.25 30.53 36.55
C LEU A 101 -15.92 30.14 37.88
N CYS A 102 -15.74 28.88 38.31
CA CYS A 102 -16.22 28.43 39.62
C CYS A 102 -15.55 29.17 40.79
N PHE A 103 -14.25 29.49 40.70
CA PHE A 103 -13.54 30.25 41.75
C PHE A 103 -14.07 31.68 41.88
N TYR A 104 -14.42 32.33 40.77
CA TYR A 104 -15.04 33.65 40.76
C TYR A 104 -16.54 33.65 41.05
N GLY A 105 -17.14 32.50 41.34
CA GLY A 105 -18.56 32.38 41.71
C GLY A 105 -19.54 32.62 40.57
N VAL A 106 -19.09 32.54 39.31
CA VAL A 106 -19.95 32.61 38.13
C VAL A 106 -20.62 31.25 37.96
N SER A 107 -21.96 31.21 37.97
CA SER A 107 -22.70 29.95 37.84
C SER A 107 -22.77 29.54 36.37
N ALA A 108 -22.71 28.23 36.08
CA ALA A 108 -22.78 27.71 34.70
C ALA A 108 -24.07 28.09 33.93
N TRP A 109 -25.05 28.68 34.62
CA TRP A 109 -26.33 29.14 34.07
C TRP A 109 -26.22 30.53 33.41
N ASP A 110 -25.17 31.29 33.70
CA ASP A 110 -24.98 32.67 33.21
C ASP A 110 -24.39 32.73 31.78
N PHE A 111 -23.94 31.60 31.22
CA PHE A 111 -23.24 31.55 29.92
C PHE A 111 -24.18 31.48 28.70
N HIS A 112 -25.47 31.16 28.88
CA HIS A 112 -26.46 31.12 27.78
C HIS A 112 -26.87 32.51 27.26
N GLN A 113 -26.31 33.61 27.80
CA GLN A 113 -26.60 34.99 27.41
C GLN A 113 -25.43 35.73 26.74
N ILE A 114 -24.29 35.08 26.51
CA ILE A 114 -23.17 35.72 25.79
C ILE A 114 -23.26 35.32 24.32
N GLU A 115 -23.89 36.17 23.51
CA GLU A 115 -23.78 36.08 22.06
C GLU A 115 -22.31 36.28 21.65
N PHE A 116 -21.71 35.26 21.04
CA PHE A 116 -20.43 35.40 20.35
C PHE A 116 -20.66 36.21 19.06
N PRO A 117 -19.97 37.35 18.84
CA PRO A 117 -20.11 38.09 17.60
C PRO A 117 -19.49 37.30 16.44
N THR A 118 -20.17 37.37 15.30
CA THR A 118 -19.80 36.78 14.00
C THR A 118 -18.45 37.20 13.47
#